data_AF-X1PS52-F1
#
_entry.id   AF-X1PS52-F1
#
_cell.length_a   1.000
_cell.length_b   1.000
_cell.length_c   1.000
_cell.angle_alpha   90.00
_cell.angle_beta   90.00
_cell.angle_gamma   90.00
#
_symmetry.space_group_name_H-M   'P 1'
#
loop_
_entity.id
_entity.type
_entity.pdbx_description
1 polymer ?
#
loop_
_entity_poly.entity_id
_entity_poly.type
_entity_poly.pdbx_seq_one_letter_code
_entity_poly.pdbx_strand_id
1 'polypeptide(L)'
;MALVIYTGESGLWEHIPWWVIVISALAISSGTAVGGWRVIRTVGLRVTALQPVHGFAAQASAATVIEVASLLGIPVSTTHCASSAVMGVGATRRLSAVRWGVAGNIIAAWILTFPICGGLGYLFAWLLKVIF
;
A
#
# COMPACT_ATOMS: atom_id res chain seq x y z
N MET A 1 -7.21 8.55 9.28
CA MET A 1 -7.83 8.89 7.97
C MET A 1 -9.33 8.65 7.94
N ALA A 2 -9.84 7.41 7.90
CA ALA A 2 -11.30 7.18 7.80
C ALA A 2 -12.11 7.87 8.91
N LEU A 3 -11.61 7.84 10.15
CA LEU A 3 -12.23 8.53 11.28
C LEU A 3 -12.26 10.06 11.07
N VAL A 4 -11.15 10.64 10.60
CA VAL A 4 -11.02 12.09 10.38
C VAL A 4 -11.88 12.57 9.21
N ILE A 5 -11.97 11.77 8.14
CA ILE A 5 -12.85 12.07 7.00
C ILE A 5 -14.32 11.97 7.43
N TYR A 6 -14.65 11.01 8.31
CA TYR A 6 -16.00 10.84 8.82
C TYR A 6 -16.41 11.94 9.82
N THR A 7 -15.53 12.33 10.72
CA THR A 7 -15.83 13.36 11.74
C THR A 7 -15.64 14.78 11.23
N GLY A 8 -14.86 14.98 10.17
CA GLY A 8 -14.46 16.31 9.69
C GLY A 8 -13.45 17.01 10.60
N GLU A 9 -13.00 16.38 11.68
CA GLU A 9 -12.12 16.99 12.67
C GLU A 9 -10.65 16.73 12.35
N SER A 10 -10.00 17.73 11.73
CA SER A 10 -8.57 17.68 11.40
C SER A 10 -7.65 17.64 12.64
N GLY A 11 -8.11 18.12 13.80
CA GLY A 11 -7.35 18.10 15.07
C GLY A 11 -7.04 16.69 15.60
N LEU A 12 -7.73 15.66 15.10
CA LEU A 12 -7.41 14.26 15.41
C LEU A 12 -6.02 13.83 14.90
N TRP A 13 -5.46 14.54 13.92
CA TRP A 13 -4.07 14.34 13.48
C TRP A 13 -3.04 14.90 14.47
N GLU A 14 -3.42 15.92 15.24
CA GLU A 14 -2.52 16.66 16.13
C GLU A 14 -2.34 15.95 17.48
N HIS A 15 -3.25 15.05 17.84
CA HIS A 15 -3.28 14.39 19.14
C HIS A 15 -3.36 12.85 19.04
N ILE A 16 -2.53 12.24 18.19
CA ILE A 16 -2.40 10.79 18.15
C ILE A 16 -1.57 10.32 19.38
N PRO A 17 -2.11 9.47 20.27
CA PRO A 17 -1.36 8.99 21.42
C PRO A 17 -0.13 8.18 21.00
N TRP A 18 1.00 8.40 21.66
CA TRP A 18 2.27 7.75 21.31
C TRP A 18 2.22 6.21 21.34
N TRP A 19 1.42 5.63 22.24
CA TRP A 19 1.26 4.18 22.35
C TRP A 19 0.56 3.58 21.12
N VAL A 20 -0.35 4.33 20.46
CA VAL A 20 -1.01 3.89 19.21
C VAL A 20 0.02 3.77 18.10
N ILE A 21 0.95 4.72 18.03
CA ILE A 21 2.04 4.74 17.06
C ILE A 21 2.93 3.51 17.26
N VAL A 22 3.33 3.22 18.50
CA VAL A 22 4.18 2.07 18.85
C VAL A 22 3.48 0.75 18.51
N ILE A 23 2.22 0.56 18.92
CA ILE A 23 1.48 -0.67 18.62
C ILE A 23 1.30 -0.84 17.11
N SER A 24 0.99 0.22 16.38
CA SER A 24 0.84 0.18 14.92
C SER A 24 2.16 -0.19 14.24
N ALA A 25 3.28 0.41 14.67
CA ALA A 25 4.60 0.10 14.15
C ALA A 25 5.00 -1.37 14.41
N LEU A 26 4.72 -1.89 15.60
CA LEU A 26 4.96 -3.29 15.95
C LEU A 26 4.07 -4.24 15.13
N ALA A 27 2.79 -3.92 14.95
CA ALA A 27 1.88 -4.70 14.13
C ALA A 27 2.33 -4.75 12.66
N ILE A 28 2.74 -3.62 12.08
CA ILE A 28 3.26 -3.55 10.71
C ILE A 28 4.56 -4.35 10.58
N SER A 29 5.48 -4.18 11.52
CA SER A 29 6.79 -4.85 11.51
C SER A 29 6.65 -6.37 11.65
N SER A 30 5.83 -6.82 12.60
CA SER A 30 5.54 -8.25 12.81
C SER A 30 4.81 -8.88 11.63
N GLY A 31 3.81 -8.20 11.07
CA GLY A 31 3.11 -8.66 9.85
C GLY A 31 4.07 -8.81 8.66
N THR A 32 4.99 -7.86 8.50
CA THR A 32 6.02 -7.91 7.45
C THR A 32 6.96 -9.09 7.65
N ALA A 33 7.43 -9.33 8.89
CA ALA A 33 8.32 -10.43 9.22
C ALA A 33 7.69 -11.81 9.00
N VAL A 34 6.41 -11.99 9.35
CA VAL A 34 5.73 -13.29 9.27
C VAL A 34 5.19 -13.59 7.87
N GLY A 35 4.64 -12.59 7.17
CA GLY A 35 3.85 -12.81 5.96
C GLY A 35 4.34 -12.09 4.70
N GLY A 36 5.26 -11.13 4.82
CA GLY A 36 5.64 -10.23 3.72
C GLY A 36 6.37 -10.91 2.55
N TRP A 37 6.99 -12.06 2.78
CA TRP A 37 7.89 -12.70 1.82
C TRP A 37 7.25 -13.02 0.46
N ARG A 38 5.98 -13.42 0.43
CA ARG A 38 5.27 -13.73 -0.85
C ARG A 38 5.08 -12.48 -1.70
N VAL A 39 4.76 -11.35 -1.06
CA VAL A 39 4.57 -10.07 -1.74
C VAL A 39 5.92 -9.55 -2.26
N ILE A 40 6.96 -9.57 -1.41
CA ILE A 40 8.32 -9.17 -1.78
C ILE A 40 8.82 -9.98 -2.98
N ARG A 41 8.61 -11.31 -2.97
CA ARG A 41 8.98 -12.18 -4.09
C ARG A 41 8.22 -11.84 -5.37
N THR A 42 6.94 -11.48 -5.27
CA THR A 42 6.13 -11.16 -6.45
C THR A 42 6.56 -9.83 -7.06
N VAL A 43 6.65 -8.77 -6.25
CA VAL A 43 7.04 -7.44 -6.73
C VAL A 43 8.51 -7.45 -7.18
N GLY A 44 9.41 -8.04 -6.40
CA GLY A 44 10.85 -7.98 -6.65
C GLY A 44 11.35 -8.89 -7.77
N LEU A 45 10.68 -10.01 -8.05
CA LEU A 45 11.18 -11.02 -8.99
C LEU A 45 10.19 -11.41 -10.10
N ARG A 46 8.87 -11.25 -9.88
CA ARG A 46 7.86 -11.67 -10.88
C ARG A 46 7.38 -10.54 -11.78
N VAL A 47 7.45 -9.29 -11.35
CA VAL A 47 7.00 -8.14 -12.16
C VAL A 47 8.04 -7.76 -13.22
N THR A 48 9.30 -7.64 -12.82
CA THR A 48 10.45 -7.36 -13.69
C THR A 48 11.72 -7.96 -13.07
N ALA A 49 12.74 -8.23 -13.88
CA ALA A 49 14.04 -8.70 -13.39
C ALA A 49 14.83 -7.51 -12.83
N LEU A 50 14.87 -7.38 -11.50
CA LEU A 50 15.60 -6.30 -10.83
C LEU A 50 17.07 -6.67 -10.60
N GLN A 51 17.95 -5.76 -11.00
CA GLN A 51 19.33 -5.72 -10.53
C GLN A 51 19.42 -4.73 -9.36
N PRO A 52 20.43 -4.80 -8.47
CA PRO A 52 20.53 -3.92 -7.31
C PRO A 52 20.39 -2.42 -7.62
N VAL A 53 21.01 -1.95 -8.71
CA VAL A 53 20.90 -0.54 -9.16
C VAL A 53 19.47 -0.15 -9.52
N HIS A 54 18.73 -1.03 -10.18
CA HIS A 54 17.32 -0.83 -10.54
C HIS A 54 16.42 -0.88 -9.31
N GLY A 55 16.74 -1.76 -8.36
CA GLY A 55 16.06 -1.84 -7.07
C GLY A 55 16.21 -0.54 -6.28
N PHE A 56 17.43 0.00 -6.20
CA PHE A 56 17.68 1.29 -5.56
C PHE A 56 16.91 2.42 -6.24
N ALA A 57 16.98 2.53 -7.58
CA ALA A 57 16.26 3.55 -8.31
C ALA A 57 14.73 3.48 -8.09
N ALA A 58 14.16 2.27 -8.10
CA ALA A 58 12.74 2.07 -7.84
C ALA A 58 12.34 2.47 -6.41
N GLN A 59 13.13 2.07 -5.40
CA GLN A 59 12.85 2.42 -3.99
C GLN A 59 13.04 3.91 -3.71
N ALA A 60 14.08 4.53 -4.25
CA ALA A 60 14.30 5.97 -4.12
C ALA A 60 13.14 6.75 -4.74
N SER A 61 12.71 6.40 -5.96
CA SER A 61 11.55 7.02 -6.60
C SER A 61 10.26 6.86 -5.79
N ALA A 62 9.97 5.65 -5.32
CA ALA A 62 8.80 5.39 -4.50
C ALA A 62 8.84 6.17 -3.17
N ALA A 63 9.98 6.17 -2.48
CA ALA A 63 10.18 6.91 -1.23
C ALA A 63 10.01 8.42 -1.44
N THR A 64 10.55 8.99 -2.51
CA THR A 64 10.36 10.42 -2.83
C THR A 64 8.88 10.76 -3.01
N VAL A 65 8.11 9.95 -3.76
CA VAL A 65 6.68 10.20 -3.94
C VAL A 65 5.92 10.10 -2.62
N ILE A 66 6.23 9.08 -1.82
CA ILE A 66 5.58 8.86 -0.52
C ILE A 66 5.90 10.00 0.45
N GLU A 67 7.16 10.44 0.52
CA GLU A 67 7.60 11.50 1.43
C GLU A 67 6.99 12.85 1.04
N VAL A 68 7.03 13.21 -0.25
CA VAL A 68 6.41 14.44 -0.74
C VAL A 68 4.91 14.44 -0.47
N ALA A 69 4.22 13.33 -0.70
CA ALA A 69 2.80 13.22 -0.38
C ALA A 69 2.53 13.33 1.13
N SER A 70 3.38 12.72 1.96
CA SER A 70 3.27 12.77 3.42
C SER A 70 3.48 14.19 3.95
N LEU A 71 4.44 14.94 3.42
CA LEU A 71 4.68 16.36 3.75
C LEU A 71 3.49 17.24 3.38
N LEU A 72 2.79 16.90 2.31
CA LEU A 72 1.56 17.59 1.88
C LEU A 72 0.30 17.10 2.61
N GLY A 73 0.42 16.11 3.50
CA GLY A 73 -0.72 15.49 4.19
C GLY A 73 -1.64 14.67 3.28
N ILE A 74 -1.18 14.33 2.07
CA ILE A 74 -1.96 13.58 1.08
C ILE A 74 -1.79 12.08 1.35
N PRO A 75 -2.87 11.35 1.69
CA PRO A 75 -2.78 9.92 1.90
C PRO A 75 -2.57 9.21 0.57
N VAL A 76 -1.47 8.47 0.46
CA VAL A 76 -1.12 7.70 -0.75
C VAL A 76 -0.94 6.22 -0.42
N SER A 77 -1.22 5.37 -1.41
CA SER A 77 -0.96 3.93 -1.30
C SER A 77 0.52 3.64 -1.56
N THR A 78 1.26 3.31 -0.50
CA THR A 78 2.68 2.92 -0.60
C THR A 78 2.88 1.69 -1.52
N THR A 79 1.89 0.80 -1.58
CA THR A 79 1.90 -0.36 -2.49
C THR A 79 1.81 0.07 -3.95
N HIS A 80 0.96 1.05 -4.29
CA HIS A 80 0.90 1.59 -5.65
C HIS A 80 2.20 2.28 -6.03
N CYS A 81 2.75 3.11 -5.12
CA CYS A 81 4.01 3.81 -5.36
C CYS A 81 5.15 2.83 -5.63
N ALA A 82 5.36 1.84 -4.76
CA ALA A 82 6.44 0.88 -4.89
C ALA A 82 6.30 -0.03 -6.12
N SER A 83 5.12 -0.61 -6.35
CA SER A 83 4.90 -1.52 -7.48
C SER A 83 4.98 -0.79 -8.83
N SER A 84 4.45 0.42 -8.93
CA SER A 84 4.52 1.24 -10.15
C SER A 84 5.95 1.69 -10.43
N ALA A 85 6.72 2.06 -9.41
CA ALA A 85 8.14 2.39 -9.58
C ALA A 85 8.94 1.19 -10.10
N VAL A 86 8.68 -0.02 -9.57
CA VAL A 86 9.30 -1.26 -10.05
C VAL A 86 8.92 -1.55 -11.50
N MET A 87 7.63 -1.42 -11.87
CA MET A 87 7.19 -1.56 -13.26
C MET A 87 7.87 -0.51 -14.16
N GLY A 88 7.97 0.74 -13.69
CA GLY A 88 8.59 1.85 -14.39
C GLY A 88 10.06 1.57 -14.73
N VAL A 89 10.86 1.11 -13.77
CA VAL A 89 12.27 0.76 -14.02
C VAL A 89 12.40 -0.44 -14.99
N GLY A 90 11.44 -1.37 -15.01
CA GLY A 90 11.39 -2.39 -16.06
C GLY A 90 11.11 -1.80 -17.44
N ALA A 91 10.14 -0.89 -17.52
CA ALA A 91 9.69 -0.26 -18.75
C ALA A 91 10.76 0.64 -19.41
N THR A 92 11.65 1.27 -18.64
CA THR A 92 12.77 2.08 -19.19
C THR A 92 13.75 1.26 -20.02
N ARG A 93 13.89 -0.05 -19.74
CA ARG A 93 14.71 -0.94 -20.58
C ARG A 93 13.96 -1.33 -21.85
N ARG A 94 12.75 -1.85 -21.69
CA ARG A 94 11.79 -2.16 -22.77
C ARG A 94 10.45 -2.53 -22.14
N LEU A 95 9.34 -2.23 -22.82
CA LEU A 95 8.00 -2.58 -22.33
C LEU A 95 7.82 -4.08 -22.10
N SER A 96 8.46 -4.95 -22.91
CA SER A 96 8.38 -6.40 -22.75
C SER A 96 9.17 -6.96 -21.56
N ALA A 97 9.99 -6.15 -20.88
CA ALA A 97 10.68 -6.55 -19.65
C ALA A 97 9.72 -6.62 -18.45
N VAL A 98 8.60 -5.90 -18.53
CA VAL A 98 7.54 -5.95 -17.53
C VAL A 98 6.60 -7.11 -17.87
N ARG A 99 6.32 -7.97 -16.88
CA ARG A 99 5.34 -9.04 -17.02
C ARG A 99 3.93 -8.49 -16.87
N TRP A 100 3.36 -7.97 -17.95
CA TRP A 100 2.05 -7.31 -17.96
C TRP A 100 0.89 -8.18 -17.45
N GLY A 101 0.94 -9.50 -17.64
CA GLY A 101 -0.05 -10.40 -17.03
C GLY A 101 -0.04 -10.36 -15.50
N VAL A 102 1.15 -10.26 -14.89
CA VAL A 102 1.28 -10.10 -13.42
C VAL A 102 0.84 -8.71 -12.99
N ALA A 103 1.25 -7.67 -13.73
CA ALA A 103 0.83 -6.29 -13.45
C ALA A 103 -0.71 -6.12 -13.54
N GLY A 104 -1.34 -6.72 -14.54
CA GLY A 104 -2.79 -6.73 -14.69
C GLY A 104 -3.51 -7.42 -13.52
N ASN A 105 -2.99 -8.56 -13.06
CA ASN A 105 -3.52 -9.23 -11.86
C ASN A 105 -3.40 -8.35 -10.60
N ILE A 106 -2.30 -7.60 -10.46
CA ILE A 106 -2.10 -6.67 -9.35
C ILE A 106 -3.14 -5.53 -9.41
N ILE A 107 -3.33 -4.92 -10.58
CA ILE A 107 -4.30 -3.83 -10.78
C ILE A 107 -5.74 -4.33 -10.53
N ALA A 108 -6.07 -5.53 -11.04
CA ALA A 108 -7.37 -6.15 -10.80
C ALA A 108 -7.61 -6.36 -9.29
N ALA A 109 -6.59 -6.81 -8.54
CA ALA A 109 -6.68 -6.94 -7.10
C ALA A 109 -6.91 -5.59 -6.41
N TRP A 110 -6.25 -4.51 -6.84
CA TRP A 110 -6.46 -3.17 -6.29
C TRP A 110 -7.91 -2.71 -6.43
N ILE A 111 -8.46 -2.85 -7.65
CA ILE A 111 -9.83 -2.45 -7.93
C ILE A 111 -10.81 -3.31 -7.14
N LEU A 112 -10.59 -4.63 -7.10
CA LEU A 112 -11.48 -5.59 -6.44
C LEU A 112 -11.45 -5.46 -4.90
N THR A 113 -10.35 -4.97 -4.32
CA THR A 113 -10.24 -4.81 -2.87
C THR A 113 -11.24 -3.79 -2.33
N PHE A 114 -11.50 -2.69 -3.04
CA PHE A 114 -12.46 -1.66 -2.62
C PHE A 114 -13.90 -2.19 -2.41
N PRO A 115 -14.55 -2.83 -3.40
CA PRO A 115 -15.92 -3.33 -3.23
C PRO A 115 -15.99 -4.47 -2.21
N ILE A 116 -14.97 -5.34 -2.14
CA ILE A 116 -14.94 -6.42 -1.14
C ILE A 116 -14.85 -5.84 0.26
N CYS A 117 -13.93 -4.92 0.53
CA CYS A 117 -13.81 -4.28 1.83
C CYS A 117 -15.07 -3.49 2.20
N GLY A 118 -15.66 -2.79 1.23
CA GLY A 118 -16.93 -2.07 1.44
C GLY A 118 -18.08 -3.01 1.79
N GLY A 119 -18.23 -4.12 1.05
CA GLY A 119 -19.25 -5.13 1.31
C GLY A 119 -19.09 -5.83 2.66
N LEU A 120 -17.85 -6.22 3.01
CA LEU A 120 -17.55 -6.79 4.32
C LEU A 120 -17.79 -5.79 5.45
N GLY A 121 -17.41 -4.53 5.27
CA GLY A 121 -17.67 -3.47 6.24
C GLY A 121 -19.17 -3.26 6.48
N TYR A 122 -19.97 -3.23 5.41
CA TYR A 122 -21.43 -3.15 5.50
C TYR A 122 -22.01 -4.36 6.23
N LEU A 123 -21.58 -5.57 5.88
CA LEU A 123 -22.04 -6.81 6.51
C LEU A 123 -21.75 -6.82 8.01
N PHE A 124 -20.53 -6.46 8.42
CA PHE A 124 -20.17 -6.40 9.84
C PHE A 124 -20.94 -5.32 10.60
N ALA A 125 -21.13 -4.14 10.00
CA ALA A 125 -21.94 -3.09 10.61
C ALA A 125 -23.42 -3.51 10.76
N TRP A 126 -23.97 -4.22 9.77
CA TRP A 126 -25.33 -4.75 9.84
C TRP A 126 -25.46 -5.80 10.94
N LEU A 127 -24.52 -6.75 11.04
CA LEU A 127 -24.51 -7.76 12.10
C LEU A 127 -24.40 -7.14 13.51
N LEU A 128 -23.53 -6.15 13.68
CA LEU A 128 -23.37 -5.47 14.97
C LEU A 128 -24.65 -4.76 15.40
N LYS A 129 -25.40 -4.14 14.49
CA LYS A 129 -26.71 -3.52 14.77
C LYS A 129 -27.82 -4.51 15.15
N VAL A 130 -27.67 -5.79 14.81
CA VAL A 130 -28.63 -6.82 15.22
C VAL A 130 -28.35 -7.29 16.65
N ILE A 131 -27.09 -7.19 17.09
CA ILE A 131 -26.62 -7.67 18.39
C ILE A 131 -26.68 -6.57 19.47
N PHE A 132 -26.42 -5.31 19.11
CA PHE A 132 -26.44 -4.13 19.98
C PHE A 132 -27.55 -3.17 19.57
#